data_AF-A0A448MTM0-F1
#
_entry.id   AF-A0A448MTM0-F1
#
_cell.length_a   1.000
_cell.length_b   1.000
_cell.length_c   1.000
_cell.angle_alpha   90.00
_cell.angle_beta   90.00
_cell.angle_gamma   90.00
#
_symmetry.space_group_name_H-M   'P 1'
#
loop_
_entity.id
_entity.type
_entity.pdbx_description
1 polymer ?
#
loop_
_entity_poly.entity_id
_entity_poly.type
_entity_poly.pdbx_seq_one_letter_code
_entity_poly.pdbx_strand_id
1 'polypeptide(L)'
;MFEKCVKFRPHFAALDDVTAANILREKLSAQGIATEVLAEQKAICELAAHPDADQVMAAIVGAAGLLPTLSAIKAGKRVLLANKEALVTCGKIFIDALKQHNATLLPVDSEHNAIFQSLPPEAQQKSVFAH
;
A
#
# COMPACT_ATOMS: atom_id res chain seq x y z
N MET A 1 -7.31 -11.97 -9.26
CA MET A 1 -6.09 -11.26 -9.69
C MET A 1 -5.99 -11.19 -11.21
N PHE A 2 -6.06 -12.33 -11.91
CA PHE A 2 -6.01 -12.40 -13.38
C PHE A 2 -6.88 -11.37 -14.11
N GLU A 3 -8.18 -11.30 -13.80
CA GLU A 3 -9.09 -10.32 -14.42
C GLU A 3 -8.65 -8.86 -14.20
N LYS A 4 -8.04 -8.55 -13.04
CA LYS A 4 -7.50 -7.21 -12.76
C LYS A 4 -6.29 -6.92 -13.66
N CYS A 5 -5.39 -7.89 -13.83
CA CYS A 5 -4.25 -7.73 -14.73
C CYS A 5 -4.69 -7.58 -16.20
N VAL A 6 -5.71 -8.34 -16.64
CA VAL A 6 -6.29 -8.19 -17.98
C VAL A 6 -6.87 -6.78 -18.18
N LYS A 7 -7.62 -6.29 -17.19
CA LYS A 7 -8.30 -4.99 -17.25
C LYS A 7 -7.33 -3.79 -17.17
N PHE A 8 -6.42 -3.81 -16.21
CA PHE A 8 -5.59 -2.64 -15.86
C PHE A 8 -4.17 -2.70 -16.44
N ARG A 9 -3.72 -3.88 -16.90
CA ARG A 9 -2.39 -4.11 -17.46
C ARG A 9 -1.25 -3.45 -16.66
N PRO A 10 -1.13 -3.74 -15.35
CA PRO A 10 -0.07 -3.17 -14.54
C PRO A 10 1.29 -3.69 -15.01
N HIS A 11 2.35 -2.92 -14.79
CA HIS A 11 3.72 -3.39 -15.03
C HIS A 11 4.06 -4.59 -14.14
N PHE A 12 3.64 -4.54 -12.86
CA PHE A 12 3.93 -5.58 -11.88
C PHE A 12 2.68 -6.10 -11.17
N ALA A 13 2.70 -7.38 -10.78
CA ALA A 13 1.75 -7.98 -9.85
C ALA A 13 2.50 -8.90 -8.89
N ALA A 14 2.31 -8.75 -7.57
CA ALA A 14 2.88 -9.64 -6.57
C ALA A 14 1.80 -10.42 -5.82
N LEU A 15 2.06 -11.70 -5.55
CA LEU A 15 1.24 -12.56 -4.71
C LEU A 15 2.11 -13.21 -3.65
N ASP A 16 1.59 -13.35 -2.43
CA ASP A 16 2.34 -13.98 -1.34
C ASP A 16 2.56 -15.49 -1.60
N ASP A 17 1.53 -16.17 -2.11
CA ASP A 17 1.62 -17.59 -2.48
C ASP A 17 2.33 -17.80 -3.82
N VAL A 18 3.47 -18.51 -3.77
CA VAL A 18 4.31 -18.81 -4.94
C VAL A 18 3.57 -19.63 -6.00
N THR A 19 2.75 -20.58 -5.57
CA THR A 19 1.99 -21.44 -6.50
C THR A 19 0.98 -20.62 -7.29
N ALA A 20 0.22 -19.75 -6.62
CA ALA A 20 -0.73 -18.84 -7.23
C ALA A 20 -0.04 -17.81 -8.14
N ALA A 21 1.15 -17.34 -7.77
CA ALA A 21 1.96 -16.47 -8.62
C ALA A 21 2.36 -17.17 -9.93
N ASN A 22 2.79 -18.44 -9.86
CA ASN A 22 3.14 -19.22 -11.04
C ASN A 22 1.93 -19.45 -11.96
N ILE A 23 0.79 -19.84 -11.39
CA ILE A 23 -0.47 -20.00 -12.14
C ILE A 23 -0.89 -18.68 -12.81
N LEU A 24 -0.75 -17.55 -12.12
CA LEU A 24 -1.07 -16.24 -12.70
C LEU A 24 -0.14 -15.91 -13.87
N ARG A 25 1.16 -16.15 -13.71
CA ARG A 25 2.16 -15.87 -14.74
C ARG A 25 1.89 -16.64 -16.02
N GLU A 26 1.57 -17.94 -15.91
CA GLU A 26 1.20 -18.78 -17.06
C GLU A 26 -0.05 -18.25 -17.76
N LYS A 27 -1.09 -17.93 -16.99
CA LYS A 27 -2.35 -17.40 -17.55
C LYS A 27 -2.16 -16.06 -18.27
N LEU A 28 -1.33 -15.16 -17.73
CA LEU A 28 -1.06 -13.86 -18.36
C LEU A 28 -0.20 -13.99 -19.61
N SER A 29 0.81 -14.86 -19.58
CA SER A 29 1.65 -15.19 -20.74
C SER A 29 0.82 -15.77 -21.88
N ALA A 30 -0.11 -16.69 -21.58
CA ALA A 30 -1.02 -17.26 -22.56
C ALA A 30 -1.95 -16.21 -23.23
N GLN A 31 -2.14 -15.04 -22.62
CA GLN A 31 -2.88 -13.92 -23.19
C GLN A 31 -2.00 -12.80 -23.76
N GLY A 32 -0.66 -12.97 -23.78
CA GLY A 32 0.28 -11.96 -24.25
C GLY A 32 0.31 -10.70 -23.39
N ILE A 33 -0.04 -10.80 -22.10
CA ILE A 33 -0.01 -9.67 -21.17
C ILE A 33 1.37 -9.59 -20.52
N ALA A 34 2.07 -8.47 -20.73
CA ALA A 34 3.44 -8.24 -20.28
C ALA A 34 3.58 -7.83 -18.79
N THR A 35 2.60 -8.18 -17.94
CA THR A 35 2.70 -7.92 -16.49
C THR A 35 3.73 -8.87 -15.88
N GLU A 36 4.74 -8.31 -15.22
CA GLU A 36 5.72 -9.08 -14.47
C GLU A 36 5.10 -9.58 -13.15
N VAL A 37 5.06 -10.90 -12.99
CA VAL A 37 4.51 -11.52 -11.78
C VAL A 37 5.63 -11.89 -10.81
N LEU A 38 5.60 -11.27 -9.64
CA LEU A 38 6.50 -11.52 -8.52
C LEU A 38 5.80 -12.36 -7.44
N ALA A 39 6.58 -12.93 -6.52
CA ALA A 39 6.07 -13.81 -5.47
C ALA A 39 6.64 -13.46 -4.10
N GLU A 40 5.95 -13.93 -3.05
CA GLU A 40 6.31 -13.80 -1.64
C GLU A 40 6.18 -12.37 -1.09
N GLN A 41 6.09 -12.28 0.23
CA GLN A 41 6.00 -11.01 0.96
C GLN A 41 7.12 -10.03 0.62
N LYS A 42 8.34 -10.52 0.33
CA LYS A 42 9.47 -9.66 -0.05
C LYS A 42 9.16 -8.83 -1.29
N ALA A 43 8.59 -9.45 -2.32
CA ALA A 43 8.21 -8.75 -3.54
C ALA A 43 7.11 -7.72 -3.30
N ILE A 44 6.15 -8.02 -2.41
CA ILE A 44 5.08 -7.07 -2.06
C ILE A 44 5.69 -5.81 -1.40
N CYS A 45 6.66 -6.00 -0.50
CA CYS A 45 7.39 -4.90 0.13
C CYS A 45 8.21 -4.07 -0.88
N GLU A 46 8.90 -4.74 -1.81
CA GLU A 46 9.67 -4.09 -2.89
C GLU A 46 8.75 -3.27 -3.80
N LEU A 47 7.59 -3.81 -4.20
CA LEU A 47 6.62 -3.07 -5.00
C LEU A 47 6.03 -1.88 -4.24
N ALA A 48 5.77 -2.02 -2.94
CA ALA A 48 5.30 -0.91 -2.11
C ALA A 48 6.35 0.21 -1.98
N ALA A 49 7.64 -0.11 -2.08
CA ALA A 49 8.75 0.85 -2.05
C ALA A 49 9.23 1.27 -3.46
N HIS A 50 8.61 0.77 -4.53
CA HIS A 50 9.13 0.89 -5.89
C HIS A 50 9.33 2.38 -6.29
N PRO A 51 10.43 2.74 -6.97
CA PRO A 51 10.71 4.13 -7.35
C PRO A 51 9.57 4.75 -8.16
N ASP A 52 9.02 4.00 -9.12
CA ASP A 52 7.93 4.47 -10.01
C ASP A 52 6.56 4.58 -9.34
N ALA A 53 6.41 4.16 -8.08
CA ALA A 53 5.17 4.30 -7.34
C ALA A 53 5.19 5.58 -6.49
N ASP A 54 4.36 6.57 -6.81
CA ASP A 54 4.25 7.79 -5.99
C ASP A 54 3.36 7.60 -4.76
N GLN A 55 2.32 6.77 -4.91
CA GLN A 55 1.29 6.54 -3.90
C GLN A 55 1.05 5.05 -3.68
N VAL A 56 0.76 4.69 -2.44
CA VAL A 56 0.48 3.29 -2.05
C VAL A 56 -0.84 3.21 -1.31
N MET A 57 -1.79 2.46 -1.88
CA MET A 57 -3.02 2.09 -1.19
C MET A 57 -2.77 0.88 -0.28
N ALA A 58 -2.57 1.15 1.01
CA ALA A 58 -2.38 0.14 2.04
C ALA A 58 -3.74 -0.45 2.46
N ALA A 59 -4.20 -1.45 1.69
CA ALA A 59 -5.48 -2.13 1.88
C ALA A 59 -5.34 -3.61 2.31
N ILE A 60 -4.13 -4.07 2.62
CA ILE A 60 -3.91 -5.41 3.17
C ILE A 60 -4.27 -5.38 4.67
N VAL A 61 -5.28 -6.16 5.06
CA VAL A 61 -5.75 -6.25 6.45
C VAL A 61 -4.84 -7.12 7.32
N GLY A 62 -4.87 -6.90 8.63
CA GLY A 62 -4.07 -7.65 9.60
C GLY A 62 -2.55 -7.45 9.49
N ALA A 63 -1.81 -8.34 10.15
CA ALA A 63 -0.35 -8.25 10.28
C ALA A 63 0.40 -8.34 8.93
N ALA A 64 -0.17 -9.01 7.94
CA ALA A 64 0.43 -9.17 6.61
C ALA A 64 0.66 -7.83 5.91
N GLY A 65 -0.16 -6.81 6.20
CA GLY A 65 -0.04 -5.48 5.61
C GLY A 65 1.01 -4.58 6.25
N LEU A 66 1.54 -4.94 7.42
CA LEU A 66 2.44 -4.07 8.18
C LEU A 66 3.78 -3.84 7.46
N LEU A 67 4.43 -4.91 7.00
CA LEU A 67 5.73 -4.81 6.33
C LEU A 67 5.67 -4.06 4.99
N PRO A 68 4.68 -4.30 4.10
CA PRO A 68 4.53 -3.50 2.89
C PRO A 68 4.24 -2.03 3.18
N THR A 69 3.39 -1.73 4.18
CA THR A 69 3.06 -0.36 4.58
C THR A 69 4.31 0.36 5.11
N LEU A 70 5.08 -0.28 5.98
CA LEU A 70 6.33 0.28 6.49
C LEU A 70 7.36 0.50 5.37
N SER A 71 7.42 -0.39 4.39
CA SER A 71 8.32 -0.27 3.23
C SER A 71 7.98 0.96 2.39
N ALA A 72 6.69 1.21 2.15
CA ALA A 72 6.22 2.42 1.48
C ALA A 72 6.55 3.69 2.29
N ILE A 73 6.36 3.68 3.60
CA ILE A 73 6.71 4.82 4.47
C ILE A 73 8.22 5.08 4.41
N LYS A 74 9.06 4.06 4.53
CA LYS A 74 10.53 4.19 4.47
C LYS A 74 11.03 4.72 3.13
N ALA A 75 10.30 4.44 2.06
CA ALA A 75 10.57 4.96 0.72
C ALA A 75 10.00 6.37 0.49
N GLY A 76 9.48 7.05 1.51
CA GLY A 76 8.99 8.43 1.41
C GLY A 76 7.67 8.55 0.65
N LYS A 77 6.92 7.45 0.50
CA LYS A 77 5.70 7.44 -0.34
C LYS A 77 4.52 8.12 0.35
N ARG A 78 3.54 8.53 -0.45
CA ARG A 78 2.21 8.90 0.06
C ARG A 78 1.37 7.63 0.25
N VAL A 79 1.20 7.23 1.50
CA VAL A 79 0.47 6.02 1.90
C VAL A 79 -0.97 6.36 2.24
N LEU A 80 -1.90 5.72 1.55
CA LEU A 80 -3.35 5.78 1.78
C LEU A 80 -3.74 4.56 2.63
N LEU A 81 -4.05 4.78 3.90
CA LEU A 81 -4.29 3.70 4.86
C LEU A 81 -5.78 3.36 4.93
N ALA A 82 -6.12 2.13 4.55
CA ALA A 82 -7.49 1.61 4.61
C ALA A 82 -7.70 0.60 5.76
N ASN A 83 -6.67 0.26 6.53
CA ASN A 83 -6.75 -0.70 7.65
C ASN A 83 -6.55 -0.02 9.02
N LYS A 84 -7.63 0.14 9.79
CA LYS A 84 -7.60 0.74 11.14
C LYS A 84 -6.67 0.00 12.12
N GLU A 85 -6.61 -1.33 12.05
CA GLU A 85 -5.87 -2.19 12.97
C GLU A 85 -4.35 -1.90 12.98
N ALA A 86 -3.80 -1.47 11.83
CA ALA A 86 -2.38 -1.20 11.70
C ALA A 86 -1.95 0.07 12.45
N LEU A 87 -2.81 1.08 12.54
CA LEU A 87 -2.57 2.26 13.37
C LEU A 87 -2.72 1.96 14.86
N VAL A 88 -3.72 1.16 15.23
CA VAL A 88 -3.98 0.82 16.64
C VAL A 88 -2.81 0.04 17.24
N THR A 89 -2.28 -0.93 16.50
CA THR A 89 -1.24 -1.84 17.02
C THR A 89 0.18 -1.32 16.77
N CYS A 90 0.42 -0.65 15.64
CA CYS A 90 1.77 -0.25 15.21
C CYS A 90 1.93 1.26 15.01
N GLY A 91 0.99 2.08 15.51
CA GLY A 91 0.96 3.52 15.30
C GLY A 91 2.28 4.21 15.64
N LYS A 92 2.94 3.86 16.75
CA LYS A 92 4.22 4.46 17.13
C LYS A 92 5.33 4.18 16.10
N ILE A 93 5.43 2.96 15.59
CA ILE A 93 6.44 2.57 14.60
C ILE A 93 6.22 3.34 13.29
N PHE A 94 4.97 3.47 12.85
CA PHE A 94 4.65 4.22 11.64
C PHE A 94 4.88 5.72 11.81
N ILE A 95 4.49 6.31 12.94
CA ILE A 95 4.72 7.73 13.21
C ILE A 95 6.21 8.04 13.27
N ASP A 96 7.00 7.20 13.95
CA ASP A 96 8.44 7.40 14.05
C ASP A 96 9.10 7.26 12.66
N ALA A 97 8.65 6.32 11.83
CA ALA A 97 9.13 6.17 10.45
C ALA A 97 8.69 7.33 9.52
N LEU A 98 7.47 7.85 9.66
CA LEU A 98 6.98 8.98 8.86
C LEU A 98 7.86 10.22 9.06
N LYS A 99 8.21 10.51 10.31
CA LYS A 99 9.12 11.62 10.68
C LYS A 99 10.52 11.45 10.10
N GLN A 100 11.01 10.21 10.03
CA GLN A 100 12.35 9.92 9.52
C GLN A 100 12.45 9.96 8.00
N HIS A 101 11.38 9.59 7.29
CA HIS A 101 11.43 9.30 5.86
C HIS A 101 10.64 10.28 4.99
N ASN A 102 10.13 11.38 5.56
CA ASN A 102 9.35 12.40 4.84
C ASN A 102 8.17 11.81 4.03
N ALA A 103 7.58 10.74 4.54
CA ALA A 103 6.41 10.10 3.96
C ALA A 103 5.12 10.76 4.48
N THR A 104 4.02 10.57 3.75
CA THR A 104 2.70 11.06 4.17
C THR A 104 1.76 9.89 4.38
N LEU A 105 1.03 9.87 5.49
CA LEU A 105 0.01 8.88 5.78
C LEU A 105 -1.38 9.53 5.81
N LEU A 106 -2.29 9.07 4.95
CA LEU A 106 -3.66 9.57 4.86
C LEU A 106 -4.67 8.45 5.17
N PRO A 107 -5.56 8.63 6.16
CA PRO A 107 -6.61 7.66 6.43
C PRO A 107 -7.70 7.71 5.34
N VAL A 108 -8.15 6.54 4.87
CA VAL A 108 -9.22 6.41 3.86
C VAL A 108 -10.51 5.82 4.45
N ASP A 109 -10.46 5.26 5.66
CA ASP A 109 -11.62 4.61 6.29
C ASP A 109 -12.70 5.62 6.74
N SER A 110 -13.97 5.28 6.50
CA SER A 110 -15.16 6.13 6.53
C SER A 110 -15.48 6.73 7.91
N GLU A 111 -15.12 6.07 9.01
CA GLU A 111 -15.34 6.61 10.37
C GLU A 111 -14.36 7.74 10.71
N HIS A 112 -13.13 7.67 10.22
CA HIS A 112 -12.13 8.72 10.45
C HIS A 112 -12.34 9.89 9.48
N ASN A 113 -12.84 9.64 8.26
CA ASN A 113 -13.22 10.68 7.32
C ASN A 113 -14.41 11.51 7.83
N ALA A 114 -15.35 10.90 8.56
CA ALA A 114 -16.45 11.62 9.22
C ALA A 114 -15.95 12.58 10.32
N ILE A 115 -14.96 12.17 11.12
CA ILE A 115 -14.30 13.05 12.11
C ILE A 115 -13.48 14.13 11.40
N PHE A 116 -12.71 13.77 10.36
CA PHE A 116 -11.87 14.72 9.62
C PHE A 116 -12.69 15.79 8.89
N GLN A 117 -13.83 15.44 8.29
CA GLN A 117 -14.76 16.40 7.68
C GLN A 117 -15.50 17.27 8.70
N SER A 118 -15.54 16.84 9.96
CA SER A 118 -16.13 17.62 11.06
C SER A 118 -15.13 18.61 11.70
N LEU A 119 -13.84 18.56 11.33
CA LEU A 119 -12.83 19.49 11.81
C LEU A 119 -12.80 20.78 10.96
N PRO A 120 -12.35 21.92 11.51
CA PRO A 120 -12.22 23.17 10.75
C PRO A 120 -11.30 23.01 9.53
N PRO A 121 -11.49 23.80 8.45
CA PRO A 121 -10.67 23.72 7.24
C PRO A 121 -9.16 23.80 7.49
N GLU A 122 -8.71 24.55 8.51
CA GLU A 122 -7.29 24.65 8.85
C GLU A 122 -6.70 23.34 9.43
N ALA A 123 -7.53 22.52 10.06
CA ALA A 123 -7.16 21.19 10.56
C ALA A 123 -7.29 20.11 9.48
N GLN A 124 -8.14 20.33 8.47
CA GLN A 124 -8.24 19.46 7.29
C GLN A 124 -7.03 19.58 6.35
N GLN A 125 -6.33 20.73 6.35
CA GLN A 125 -5.12 20.94 5.55
C GLN A 125 -3.83 20.45 6.23
N LYS A 126 -3.87 20.13 7.53
CA LYS A 126 -2.74 19.50 8.22
C LYS A 126 -2.79 17.99 7.95
N SER A 127 -1.86 17.52 7.14
CA SER A 127 -1.44 16.11 7.10
C SER A 127 -1.41 15.55 8.52
N VAL A 128 -2.22 14.53 8.80
CA VAL A 128 -2.46 14.03 10.17
C VAL A 128 -1.16 13.59 10.86
N PHE A 129 -0.08 13.33 10.12
CA PHE A 129 1.18 12.84 10.68
C PHE A 129 2.48 13.36 10.05
N ALA A 130 2.44 14.39 9.19
CA ALA A 130 3.66 14.95 8.59
C ALA A 130 3.96 16.34 9.17
N HIS A 131 4.87 16.37 10.15
CA HIS A 131 5.67 17.52 10.56
C HIS A 131 7.07 17.03 10.89
#